data_AF-A0A2E3M0W8-F1
#
_entry.id   AF-A0A2E3M0W8-F1
#
_cell.length_a   1.000
_cell.length_b   1.000
_cell.length_c   1.000
_cell.angle_alpha   90.00
_cell.angle_beta   90.00
_cell.angle_gamma   90.00
#
_symmetry.space_group_name_H-M   'P 1'
#
loop_
_entity.id
_entity.type
_entity.pdbx_description
1 polymer ?
#
loop_
_entity_poly.entity_id
_entity_poly.type
_entity_poly.pdbx_seq_one_letter_code
_entity_poly.pdbx_strand_id
1 'polypeptide(L)'
;MSLMEQEYVRSLKPSCVAVFVLRRVAERVECLLLRRTGLYLDGVWQMVTGKVEEGETAWEAALRELKEETGLHAEELYTEGVETFYMFPLDRMYSNPLFVAFVSPEAEVCIDENEHDQFEWLPFDQVKSRLAFMTQKECLRRVEQYYINETPSPHEQIDLKKAYFSLETPRLRLRHFWRSDIEWMSELLADPQVMEYSLSGACDLVKSREIFSWLMSQTEEYGMGLCAVFHKEKKRFIGFCGIFWPKLDGQIETELGFRFSPEYWGQGLAKESAQAVMQYMRDERDTKQLVSMIDPKNSRSIRLAESLGGKVLRETEYKGLPIVVYGYDL
;
A
#
# COMPACT_ATOMS: atom_id res chain seq x y z
N MET A 1 -32.18 -16.10 1.83
CA MET A 1 -30.85 -16.55 2.27
C MET A 1 -30.16 -17.13 1.05
N SER A 2 -29.31 -16.31 0.40
CA SER A 2 -28.65 -16.70 -0.85
C SER A 2 -27.55 -17.71 -0.58
N LEU A 3 -27.30 -18.56 -1.57
CA LEU A 3 -26.27 -19.61 -1.65
C LEU A 3 -24.81 -19.10 -1.55
N MET A 4 -24.56 -17.94 -0.92
CA MET A 4 -23.25 -17.29 -0.78
C MET A 4 -22.71 -17.29 0.68
N GLU A 5 -23.37 -17.98 1.62
CA GLU A 5 -22.89 -18.09 3.01
C GLU A 5 -22.25 -19.45 3.34
N GLN A 6 -21.90 -20.26 2.33
CA GLN A 6 -21.23 -21.57 2.51
C GLN A 6 -19.95 -21.71 1.68
N GLU A 7 -19.03 -20.74 1.78
CA GLU A 7 -17.62 -21.05 1.54
C GLU A 7 -16.91 -21.33 2.86
N TYR A 8 -16.45 -22.57 2.99
CA TYR A 8 -15.53 -23.04 4.02
C TYR A 8 -14.21 -22.23 3.93
N VAL A 9 -14.10 -21.11 4.63
CA VAL A 9 -12.83 -20.41 4.77
C VAL A 9 -11.95 -21.16 5.79
N ARG A 10 -11.17 -22.13 5.31
CA ARG A 10 -10.00 -22.68 6.04
C ARG A 10 -8.74 -21.89 5.68
N SER A 11 -8.77 -20.57 5.84
CA SER A 11 -7.57 -19.74 5.64
C SER A 11 -6.98 -19.34 7.00
N LEU A 12 -5.67 -19.48 7.16
CA LEU A 12 -4.92 -18.95 8.31
C LEU A 12 -4.45 -17.53 8.00
N LYS A 13 -4.56 -16.63 8.97
CA LYS A 13 -3.90 -15.32 8.90
C LYS A 13 -2.48 -15.44 9.48
N PRO A 14 -1.45 -15.06 8.72
CA PRO A 14 -0.07 -15.11 9.20
C PRO A 14 0.20 -14.01 10.23
N SER A 15 1.08 -14.27 11.18
CA SER A 15 1.54 -13.27 12.16
C SER A 15 2.88 -12.64 11.78
N CYS A 16 3.62 -13.30 10.90
CA CYS A 16 4.95 -12.87 10.45
C CYS A 16 5.13 -13.22 8.97
N VAL A 17 6.12 -12.59 8.35
CA VAL A 17 6.56 -12.84 6.97
C VAL A 17 8.06 -13.00 6.91
N ALA A 18 8.53 -13.57 5.81
CA ALA A 18 9.95 -13.66 5.50
C ALA A 18 10.19 -13.30 4.04
N VAL A 19 11.35 -12.72 3.72
CA VAL A 19 11.69 -12.25 2.38
C VAL A 19 13.13 -12.61 2.03
N PHE A 20 13.31 -13.47 1.02
CA PHE A 20 14.60 -13.62 0.37
C PHE A 20 14.85 -12.41 -0.54
N VAL A 21 15.88 -11.63 -0.21
CA VAL A 21 16.25 -10.44 -0.97
C VAL A 21 17.42 -10.79 -1.88
N LEU A 22 17.16 -10.78 -3.18
CA LEU A 22 18.08 -11.20 -4.23
C LEU A 22 18.48 -10.03 -5.11
N ARG A 23 19.71 -10.06 -5.62
CA ARG A 23 20.15 -9.17 -6.70
C ARG A 23 20.86 -9.95 -7.79
N ARG A 24 20.71 -9.51 -9.03
CA ARG A 24 21.40 -10.09 -10.19
C ARG A 24 22.66 -9.25 -10.47
N VAL A 25 23.84 -9.83 -10.28
CA VAL A 25 25.13 -9.15 -10.48
C VAL A 25 25.92 -9.92 -11.53
N ALA A 26 26.05 -9.34 -12.73
CA ALA A 26 26.63 -10.02 -13.88
C ALA A 26 25.95 -11.39 -14.13
N GLU A 27 26.69 -12.49 -14.09
CA GLU A 27 26.18 -13.86 -14.33
C GLU A 27 25.82 -14.62 -13.04
N ARG A 28 25.77 -13.95 -11.87
CA ARG A 28 25.42 -14.59 -10.60
C ARG A 28 24.26 -13.91 -9.89
N VAL A 29 23.59 -14.68 -9.05
CA VAL A 29 22.60 -14.17 -8.09
C VAL A 29 23.24 -14.16 -6.70
N GLU A 30 23.06 -13.05 -6.00
CA GLU A 30 23.47 -12.89 -4.60
C GLU A 30 22.23 -12.71 -3.73
N CYS A 31 22.28 -13.23 -2.50
CA CYS A 31 21.24 -13.05 -1.48
C CYS A 31 21.78 -12.18 -0.35
N LEU A 32 20.97 -11.23 0.10
CA LEU A 32 21.27 -10.46 1.30
C LEU A 32 20.90 -11.29 2.53
N LEU A 33 21.81 -11.33 3.50
CA LEU A 33 21.51 -11.80 4.85
C LEU A 33 21.86 -10.70 5.85
N LEU A 34 21.07 -10.66 6.92
CA LEU A 34 21.23 -9.74 8.05
C LEU A 34 21.61 -10.53 9.29
N ARG A 35 22.48 -9.96 10.13
CA ARG A 35 22.83 -10.53 11.43
C ARG A 35 22.04 -9.85 12.52
N ARG A 36 21.17 -10.60 13.19
CA ARG A 36 20.33 -10.10 14.26
C ARG A 36 21.17 -9.64 15.45
N THR A 37 20.77 -8.54 16.07
CA THR A 37 21.21 -8.10 17.40
C THR A 37 20.02 -8.05 18.35
N GLY A 38 20.16 -8.56 19.57
CA GLY A 38 19.11 -8.45 20.59
C GLY A 38 19.01 -9.64 21.54
N LEU A 39 17.94 -9.71 22.33
CA LEU A 39 17.79 -10.74 23.37
C LEU A 39 17.46 -12.14 22.83
N TYR A 40 16.98 -12.24 21.59
CA TYR A 40 16.57 -13.50 20.96
C TYR A 40 17.23 -13.67 19.60
N LEU A 41 17.87 -14.83 19.39
CA LEU A 41 18.64 -15.17 18.19
C LEU A 41 19.78 -14.19 17.87
N ASP A 42 20.41 -13.63 18.90
CA ASP A 42 21.58 -12.76 18.77
C ASP A 42 22.69 -13.42 17.94
N GLY A 43 23.25 -12.70 16.98
CA GLY A 43 24.31 -13.17 16.09
C GLY A 43 23.86 -14.16 15.00
N VAL A 44 22.58 -14.53 14.95
CA VAL A 44 22.04 -15.41 13.90
C VAL A 44 21.88 -14.64 12.60
N TRP A 45 22.35 -15.25 11.51
CA TRP A 45 22.17 -14.74 10.15
C TRP A 45 20.86 -15.24 9.56
N GLN A 46 20.10 -14.31 8.99
CA GLN A 46 18.77 -14.59 8.45
C GLN A 46 18.43 -13.71 7.25
N MET A 47 17.36 -14.08 6.58
CA MET A 47 16.64 -13.24 5.62
C MET A 47 15.89 -12.11 6.33
N VAL A 48 15.33 -11.18 5.56
CA VAL A 48 14.43 -10.13 6.10
C VAL A 48 13.20 -10.82 6.68
N THR A 49 12.80 -10.43 7.89
CA THR A 49 11.66 -11.02 8.58
C THR A 49 10.94 -9.97 9.38
N GLY A 50 9.63 -10.06 9.50
CA GLY A 50 8.93 -9.16 10.39
C GLY A 50 7.50 -9.56 10.68
N LYS A 51 6.85 -8.79 11.54
CA LYS A 51 5.47 -9.06 11.96
C LYS A 51 4.51 -8.48 10.95
N VAL A 52 3.40 -9.17 10.74
CA VAL A 52 2.26 -8.58 10.04
C VAL A 52 1.51 -7.71 11.04
N GLU A 53 1.41 -6.42 10.78
CA GLU A 53 0.70 -5.49 11.67
C GLU A 53 -0.83 -5.62 11.54
N GLU A 54 -1.57 -5.11 12.52
CA GLU A 54 -3.04 -5.11 12.44
C GLU A 54 -3.48 -4.32 11.21
N GLY A 55 -4.43 -4.88 10.46
CA GLY A 55 -4.81 -4.31 9.17
C GLY A 55 -3.94 -4.90 8.06
N GLU A 56 -2.63 -4.76 8.07
CA GLU A 56 -1.71 -5.13 6.99
C GLU A 56 -1.89 -6.54 6.37
N THR A 57 -1.69 -6.66 5.05
CA THR A 57 -1.55 -7.96 4.35
C THR A 57 -0.11 -8.46 4.43
N ALA A 58 0.12 -9.76 4.25
CA ALA A 58 1.47 -10.32 4.32
C ALA A 58 2.44 -9.72 3.29
N TRP A 59 1.98 -9.45 2.06
CA TRP A 59 2.86 -8.87 1.05
C TRP A 59 3.17 -7.39 1.32
N GLU A 60 2.24 -6.63 1.92
CA GLU A 60 2.50 -5.27 2.40
C GLU A 60 3.56 -5.30 3.49
N ALA A 61 3.42 -6.21 4.47
CA ALA A 61 4.40 -6.42 5.52
C ALA A 61 5.78 -6.75 4.93
N ALA A 62 5.84 -7.65 3.94
CA ALA A 62 7.11 -8.00 3.29
C ALA A 62 7.82 -6.78 2.68
N LEU A 63 7.08 -5.88 2.04
CA LEU A 63 7.64 -4.66 1.45
C LEU A 63 8.02 -3.61 2.49
N ARG A 64 7.23 -3.47 3.55
CA ARG A 64 7.53 -2.58 4.67
C ARG A 64 8.79 -3.03 5.39
N GLU A 65 8.86 -4.30 5.79
CA GLU A 65 10.00 -4.90 6.50
C GLU A 65 11.27 -4.88 5.63
N LEU A 66 11.16 -5.14 4.32
CA LEU A 66 12.28 -4.95 3.39
C LEU A 66 12.85 -3.53 3.49
N LYS A 67 11.97 -2.53 3.49
CA LYS A 67 12.38 -1.14 3.56
C LYS A 67 12.89 -0.73 4.94
N GLU A 68 12.25 -1.16 6.01
CA GLU A 68 12.60 -0.81 7.39
C GLU A 68 13.92 -1.47 7.79
N GLU A 69 14.09 -2.76 7.53
CA GLU A 69 15.31 -3.50 7.92
C GLU A 69 16.51 -3.24 7.01
N THR A 70 16.32 -2.76 5.77
CA THR A 70 17.42 -2.66 4.78
C THR A 70 17.49 -1.37 3.97
N GLY A 71 16.45 -0.52 4.00
CA GLY A 71 16.33 0.65 3.13
C GLY A 71 16.03 0.34 1.65
N LEU A 72 15.96 -0.94 1.26
CA LEU A 72 15.81 -1.35 -0.12
C LEU A 72 14.36 -1.29 -0.61
N HIS A 73 14.22 -1.23 -1.94
CA HIS A 73 12.94 -1.32 -2.65
C HIS A 73 12.97 -2.49 -3.62
N ALA A 74 11.90 -3.28 -3.66
CA ALA A 74 11.77 -4.37 -4.61
C ALA A 74 11.50 -3.84 -6.03
N GLU A 75 12.24 -4.35 -7.02
CA GLU A 75 11.94 -4.19 -8.45
C GLU A 75 10.99 -5.29 -8.94
N GLU A 76 11.10 -6.48 -8.36
CA GLU A 76 10.18 -7.60 -8.54
C GLU A 76 9.90 -8.23 -7.17
N LEU A 77 8.66 -8.65 -6.92
CA LEU A 77 8.27 -9.37 -5.71
C LEU A 77 7.42 -10.57 -6.10
N TYR A 78 7.72 -11.72 -5.51
CA TYR A 78 7.02 -12.97 -5.76
C TYR A 78 6.59 -13.65 -4.48
N THR A 79 5.49 -14.39 -4.54
CA THR A 79 5.05 -15.29 -3.46
C THR A 79 5.77 -16.64 -3.55
N GLU A 80 6.50 -17.05 -2.51
CA GLU A 80 7.23 -18.32 -2.43
C GLU A 80 6.75 -19.15 -1.24
N GLY A 81 5.58 -19.78 -1.35
CA GLY A 81 5.09 -20.75 -0.37
C GLY A 81 4.94 -20.22 1.07
N VAL A 82 4.99 -21.15 2.04
CA VAL A 82 4.86 -20.86 3.47
C VAL A 82 5.89 -21.65 4.25
N GLU A 83 6.71 -20.96 5.04
CA GLU A 83 7.59 -21.58 6.02
C GLU A 83 6.77 -21.95 7.28
N THR A 84 6.75 -23.23 7.64
CA THR A 84 6.09 -23.71 8.87
C THR A 84 7.10 -24.34 9.81
N PHE A 85 7.11 -23.89 11.06
CA PHE A 85 7.98 -24.44 12.09
C PHE A 85 7.34 -24.35 13.47
N TYR A 86 7.79 -25.21 14.38
CA TYR A 86 7.40 -25.19 15.78
C TYR A 86 8.48 -24.48 16.60
N MET A 87 8.09 -23.49 17.38
CA MET A 87 8.98 -22.71 18.23
C MET A 87 8.90 -23.18 19.68
N PHE A 88 9.95 -23.89 20.11
CA PHE A 88 10.24 -24.13 21.53
C PHE A 88 11.01 -22.93 22.11
N PRO A 89 10.75 -22.45 23.34
CA PRO A 89 9.81 -22.96 24.35
C PRO A 89 8.43 -22.29 24.33
N LEU A 90 8.12 -21.47 23.32
CA LEU A 90 6.84 -20.75 23.25
C LEU A 90 5.63 -21.67 22.99
N ASP A 91 5.85 -22.94 22.68
CA ASP A 91 4.84 -23.96 22.38
C ASP A 91 3.85 -23.50 21.29
N ARG A 92 4.41 -22.92 20.22
CA ARG A 92 3.65 -22.33 19.11
C ARG A 92 4.13 -22.86 17.77
N MET A 93 3.17 -23.12 16.89
CA MET A 93 3.44 -23.32 15.47
C MET A 93 3.33 -21.98 14.73
N TYR A 94 4.33 -21.67 13.93
CA TYR A 94 4.37 -20.50 13.06
C TYR A 94 4.14 -20.91 11.61
N SER A 95 3.53 -20.02 10.85
CA SER A 95 3.27 -20.18 9.42
C SER A 95 3.52 -18.83 8.76
N ASN A 96 4.69 -18.68 8.18
CA ASN A 96 5.18 -17.43 7.63
C ASN A 96 5.14 -17.51 6.11
N PRO A 97 4.29 -16.72 5.42
CA PRO A 97 4.39 -16.54 4.00
C PRO A 97 5.79 -16.04 3.67
N LEU A 98 6.40 -16.68 2.69
CA LEU A 98 7.74 -16.36 2.25
C LEU A 98 7.62 -15.68 0.88
N PHE A 99 8.45 -14.66 0.68
CA PHE A 99 8.50 -13.88 -0.54
C PHE A 99 9.92 -13.88 -1.11
N VAL A 100 10.03 -13.69 -2.42
CA VAL A 100 11.30 -13.45 -3.10
C VAL A 100 11.25 -12.05 -3.70
N ALA A 101 12.14 -11.17 -3.25
CA ALA A 101 12.27 -9.82 -3.77
C ALA A 101 13.56 -9.71 -4.59
N PHE A 102 13.48 -9.24 -5.83
CA PHE A 102 14.64 -8.78 -6.58
C PHE A 102 14.82 -7.28 -6.39
N VAL A 103 16.05 -6.84 -6.15
CA VAL A 103 16.41 -5.42 -5.95
C VAL A 103 17.51 -5.01 -6.93
N SER A 104 17.63 -3.69 -7.16
CA SER A 104 18.72 -3.13 -7.96
C SER A 104 20.09 -3.54 -7.38
N PRO A 105 21.04 -4.00 -8.22
CA PRO A 105 22.36 -4.38 -7.75
C PRO A 105 23.20 -3.20 -7.25
N GLU A 106 22.85 -1.98 -7.65
CA GLU A 106 23.46 -0.72 -7.21
C GLU A 106 22.87 -0.16 -5.92
N ALA A 107 21.78 -0.73 -5.41
CA ALA A 107 21.11 -0.23 -4.22
C ALA A 107 21.99 -0.34 -2.97
N GLU A 108 22.08 0.75 -2.21
CA GLU A 108 22.80 0.79 -0.93
C GLU A 108 21.94 0.22 0.19
N VAL A 109 22.51 -0.68 0.98
CA VAL A 109 21.85 -1.27 2.15
C VAL A 109 22.04 -0.35 3.35
N CYS A 110 20.94 0.00 4.00
CA CYS A 110 20.91 0.73 5.27
C CYS A 110 20.14 -0.12 6.29
N ILE A 111 20.87 -0.81 7.17
CA ILE A 111 20.24 -1.70 8.16
C ILE A 111 19.63 -0.93 9.33
N ASP A 112 18.53 -1.45 9.90
CA ASP A 112 18.04 -0.97 11.19
C ASP A 112 18.96 -1.48 12.32
N GLU A 113 19.75 -0.57 12.89
CA GLU A 113 20.70 -0.84 13.96
C GLU A 113 20.06 -1.35 15.26
N ASN A 114 18.73 -1.19 15.43
CA ASN A 114 18.01 -1.75 16.57
C ASN A 114 17.74 -3.25 16.42
N GLU A 115 17.72 -3.75 15.18
CA GLU A 115 17.38 -5.14 14.85
C GLU A 115 18.59 -5.93 14.36
N HIS A 116 19.50 -5.29 13.63
CA HIS A 116 20.65 -5.92 12.98
C HIS A 116 21.92 -5.10 13.16
N ASP A 117 23.06 -5.77 13.33
CA ASP A 117 24.36 -5.10 13.48
C ASP A 117 25.32 -5.31 12.31
N GLN A 118 25.00 -6.24 11.39
CA GLN A 118 25.75 -6.52 10.18
C GLN A 118 24.84 -7.00 9.05
N PHE A 119 25.30 -6.83 7.81
CA PHE A 119 24.71 -7.44 6.62
C PHE A 119 25.78 -8.01 5.70
N GLU A 120 25.40 -8.93 4.83
CA GLU A 120 26.30 -9.58 3.88
C GLU A 120 25.54 -9.95 2.60
N TRP A 121 26.10 -9.58 1.44
CA TRP A 121 25.68 -10.14 0.16
C TRP A 121 26.49 -11.40 -0.14
N LEU A 122 25.83 -12.55 -0.20
CA LEU A 122 26.47 -13.82 -0.46
C LEU A 122 26.07 -14.36 -1.85
N PRO A 123 27.00 -14.96 -2.61
CA PRO A 123 26.64 -15.82 -3.73
C PRO A 123 25.61 -16.86 -3.29
N PHE A 124 24.57 -17.07 -4.10
CA PHE A 124 23.39 -17.83 -3.68
C PHE A 124 23.72 -19.26 -3.21
N ASP A 125 24.69 -19.90 -3.85
CA ASP A 125 25.20 -21.25 -3.51
C ASP A 125 25.87 -21.32 -2.12
N GLN A 126 26.29 -20.19 -1.56
CA GLN A 126 26.88 -20.11 -0.22
C GLN A 126 25.87 -19.83 0.89
N VAL A 127 24.67 -19.33 0.56
CA VAL A 127 23.65 -18.88 1.54
C VAL A 127 23.22 -20.02 2.47
N LYS A 128 23.06 -21.23 1.93
CA LYS A 128 22.65 -22.41 2.68
C LYS A 128 23.58 -22.74 3.86
N SER A 129 24.88 -22.47 3.72
CA SER A 129 25.86 -22.70 4.78
C SER A 129 25.73 -21.70 5.93
N ARG A 130 25.15 -20.52 5.66
CA ARG A 130 25.06 -19.39 6.58
C ARG A 130 23.78 -19.41 7.42
N LEU A 131 22.67 -19.89 6.86
CA LEU A 131 21.40 -19.96 7.58
C LEU A 131 21.44 -20.95 8.74
N ALA A 132 20.83 -20.58 9.87
CA ALA A 132 20.78 -21.41 11.06
C ALA A 132 19.73 -22.54 10.94
N PHE A 133 18.57 -22.26 10.35
CA PHE A 133 17.41 -23.15 10.43
C PHE A 133 17.24 -24.06 9.22
N MET A 134 16.78 -25.29 9.47
CA MET A 134 16.56 -26.30 8.44
C MET A 134 15.44 -25.91 7.47
N THR A 135 14.34 -25.35 7.97
CA THR A 135 13.18 -24.94 7.18
C THR A 135 13.55 -23.87 6.15
N GLN A 136 14.37 -22.90 6.55
CA GLN A 136 14.89 -21.87 5.63
C GLN A 136 15.78 -22.49 4.54
N LYS A 137 16.61 -23.47 4.88
CA LYS A 137 17.45 -24.22 3.92
C LYS A 137 16.62 -25.03 2.92
N GLU A 138 15.44 -25.51 3.32
CA GLU A 138 14.52 -26.20 2.41
C GLU A 138 13.86 -25.23 1.44
N CYS A 139 13.48 -24.04 1.91
CA CYS A 139 12.93 -22.98 1.06
C CYS A 139 13.96 -22.50 0.02
N LEU A 140 15.23 -22.35 0.41
CA LEU A 140 16.32 -21.99 -0.52
C LEU A 140 16.39 -22.89 -1.76
N ARG A 141 16.09 -24.20 -1.64
CA ARG A 141 16.11 -25.10 -2.80
C ARG A 141 15.05 -24.73 -3.84
N ARG A 142 13.87 -24.30 -3.40
CA ARG A 142 12.78 -23.86 -4.29
C ARG A 142 13.11 -22.51 -4.90
N VAL A 143 13.69 -21.60 -4.10
CA VAL A 143 14.19 -20.31 -4.59
C VAL A 143 15.22 -20.51 -5.70
N GLU A 144 16.21 -21.38 -5.48
CA GLU A 144 17.22 -21.72 -6.49
C GLU A 144 16.60 -22.24 -7.78
N GLN A 145 15.68 -23.20 -7.65
CA GLN A 145 15.06 -23.83 -8.80
C GLN A 145 14.21 -22.84 -9.60
N TYR A 146 13.23 -22.21 -8.96
CA TYR A 146 12.17 -21.49 -9.68
C TYR A 146 12.47 -20.02 -9.94
N TYR A 147 13.40 -19.41 -9.19
CA TYR A 147 13.67 -17.97 -9.28
C TYR A 147 15.06 -17.64 -9.83
N ILE A 148 15.98 -18.61 -9.83
CA ILE A 148 17.35 -18.42 -10.33
C ILE A 148 17.57 -19.25 -11.59
N ASN A 149 17.24 -20.55 -11.55
CA ASN A 149 17.51 -21.46 -12.66
C ASN A 149 16.39 -21.47 -13.71
N GLU A 150 15.18 -21.07 -13.34
CA GLU A 150 14.02 -20.99 -14.22
C GLU A 150 13.50 -19.54 -14.29
N THR A 151 12.57 -19.28 -15.21
CA THR A 151 11.84 -18.00 -15.25
C THR A 151 10.69 -18.06 -14.25
N PRO A 152 10.62 -17.16 -13.26
CA PRO A 152 9.51 -17.11 -12.30
C PRO A 152 8.15 -17.04 -12.97
N SER A 153 7.15 -17.71 -12.40
CA SER A 153 5.79 -17.66 -12.92
C SER A 153 5.20 -16.25 -12.78
N PRO A 154 4.61 -15.66 -13.84
CA PRO A 154 3.90 -14.39 -13.73
C PRO A 154 2.69 -14.44 -12.78
N HIS A 155 2.15 -15.63 -12.50
CA HIS A 155 1.03 -15.81 -11.56
C HIS A 155 1.44 -15.70 -10.09
N GLU A 156 2.74 -15.84 -9.80
CA GLU A 156 3.31 -15.70 -8.45
C GLU A 156 3.87 -14.29 -8.25
N GLN A 157 3.95 -13.49 -9.32
CA GLN A 157 4.43 -12.12 -9.26
C GLN A 157 3.37 -11.20 -8.67
N ILE A 158 3.79 -10.44 -7.66
CA ILE A 158 2.98 -9.39 -7.06
C ILE A 158 3.12 -8.15 -7.93
N ASP A 159 1.98 -7.58 -8.33
CA ASP A 159 1.94 -6.34 -9.08
C ASP A 159 2.41 -5.18 -8.21
N LEU A 160 3.70 -4.88 -8.30
CA LEU A 160 4.32 -3.80 -7.56
C LEU A 160 3.81 -2.42 -7.97
N LYS A 161 3.13 -2.25 -9.12
CA LYS A 161 2.45 -0.99 -9.41
C LYS A 161 1.25 -0.77 -8.50
N LYS A 162 0.58 -1.85 -8.06
CA LYS A 162 -0.44 -1.76 -7.01
C LYS A 162 0.18 -1.42 -5.66
N ALA A 163 1.38 -1.94 -5.38
CA ALA A 163 2.08 -1.74 -4.11
C ALA A 163 2.77 -0.36 -3.97
N TYR A 164 3.36 0.15 -5.04
CA TYR A 164 4.19 1.35 -5.07
C TYR A 164 3.57 2.50 -5.87
N PHE A 165 2.27 2.46 -6.18
CA PHE A 165 1.62 3.57 -6.86
C PHE A 165 1.96 4.88 -6.15
N SER A 166 2.61 5.77 -6.89
CA SER A 166 2.91 7.11 -6.42
C SER A 166 2.84 8.11 -7.56
N LEU A 167 2.23 9.26 -7.26
CA LEU A 167 2.31 10.45 -8.11
C LEU A 167 3.15 11.49 -7.38
N GLU A 168 4.05 12.11 -8.12
CA GLU A 168 4.92 13.16 -7.61
C GLU A 168 4.55 14.49 -8.27
N THR A 169 4.44 15.53 -7.45
CA THR A 169 4.23 16.92 -7.89
C THR A 169 5.36 17.79 -7.33
N PRO A 170 5.44 19.09 -7.67
CA PRO A 170 6.47 19.96 -7.09
C PRO A 170 6.52 19.94 -5.55
N ARG A 171 5.37 19.87 -4.87
CA ARG A 171 5.29 19.95 -3.40
C ARG A 171 4.79 18.67 -2.73
N LEU A 172 4.17 17.76 -3.48
CA LEU A 172 3.41 16.65 -2.91
C LEU A 172 3.88 15.31 -3.47
N ARG A 173 3.79 14.30 -2.61
CA ARG A 173 3.82 12.89 -3.00
C ARG A 173 2.47 12.28 -2.67
N LEU A 174 1.80 11.74 -3.66
CA LEU A 174 0.59 10.95 -3.49
C LEU A 174 0.99 9.48 -3.55
N ARG A 175 0.47 8.64 -2.67
CA ARG A 175 0.63 7.19 -2.75
C ARG A 175 -0.63 6.47 -2.30
N HIS A 176 -0.81 5.21 -2.71
CA HIS A 176 -1.87 4.39 -2.14
C HIS A 176 -1.80 4.38 -0.61
N PHE A 177 -2.97 4.34 0.02
CA PHE A 177 -3.05 4.11 1.45
C PHE A 177 -2.49 2.72 1.80
N TRP A 178 -1.80 2.66 2.92
CA TRP A 178 -1.40 1.44 3.61
C TRP A 178 -2.36 1.24 4.76
N ARG A 179 -2.62 0.00 5.15
CA ARG A 179 -3.60 -0.22 6.23
C ARG A 179 -3.20 0.43 7.57
N SER A 180 -1.89 0.61 7.80
CA SER A 180 -1.29 1.35 8.91
C SER A 180 -1.47 2.89 8.84
N ASP A 181 -2.10 3.41 7.79
CA ASP A 181 -2.43 4.84 7.70
C ASP A 181 -3.80 5.18 8.32
N ILE A 182 -4.49 4.19 8.91
CA ILE A 182 -5.83 4.39 9.45
C ILE A 182 -5.84 5.48 10.53
N GLU A 183 -4.77 5.64 11.31
CA GLU A 183 -4.62 6.67 12.32
C GLU A 183 -4.65 8.07 11.68
N TRP A 184 -3.88 8.29 10.61
CA TRP A 184 -3.86 9.56 9.88
C TRP A 184 -5.20 9.87 9.20
N MET A 185 -5.83 8.85 8.60
CA MET A 185 -7.17 8.98 8.03
C MET A 185 -8.19 9.31 9.13
N SER A 186 -8.17 8.60 10.25
CA SER A 186 -9.13 8.78 11.34
C SER A 186 -9.02 10.16 11.99
N GLU A 187 -7.80 10.69 12.16
CA GLU A 187 -7.60 12.05 12.67
C GLU A 187 -8.22 13.09 11.73
N LEU A 188 -7.98 12.95 10.42
CA LEU A 188 -8.55 13.84 9.41
C LEU A 188 -10.08 13.76 9.35
N LEU A 189 -10.63 12.55 9.44
CA LEU A 189 -12.08 12.31 9.41
C LEU A 189 -12.79 12.69 10.72
N ALA A 190 -12.06 12.85 11.82
CA ALA A 190 -12.62 13.31 13.09
C ALA A 190 -12.78 14.84 13.14
N ASP A 191 -12.10 15.61 12.28
CA ASP A 191 -12.19 17.08 12.28
C ASP A 191 -13.54 17.56 11.72
N PRO A 192 -14.37 18.26 12.52
CA PRO A 192 -15.67 18.77 12.07
C PRO A 192 -15.57 19.79 10.94
N GLN A 193 -14.46 20.55 10.84
CA GLN A 193 -14.27 21.50 9.74
C GLN A 193 -13.99 20.79 8.42
N VAL A 194 -13.29 19.65 8.47
CA VAL A 194 -13.02 18.82 7.28
C VAL A 194 -14.29 18.10 6.85
N MET A 195 -15.12 17.67 7.81
CA MET A 195 -16.30 16.85 7.58
C MET A 195 -17.63 17.62 7.50
N GLU A 196 -17.60 18.95 7.55
CA GLU A 196 -18.77 19.84 7.61
C GLU A 196 -19.87 19.50 6.59
N TYR A 197 -19.46 19.17 5.35
CA TYR A 197 -20.36 18.85 4.24
C TYR A 197 -20.39 17.36 3.88
N SER A 198 -19.88 16.50 4.76
CA SER A 198 -19.85 15.06 4.54
C SER A 198 -21.12 14.42 5.10
N LEU A 199 -21.68 13.43 4.38
CA LEU A 199 -22.91 12.73 4.78
C LEU A 199 -22.83 12.14 6.21
N SER A 200 -21.65 11.72 6.63
CA SER A 200 -21.41 11.12 7.94
C SER A 200 -21.17 12.15 9.06
N GLY A 201 -20.92 13.41 8.72
CA GLY A 201 -20.27 14.35 9.64
C GLY A 201 -18.89 13.84 10.12
N ALA A 202 -18.38 14.47 11.18
CA ALA A 202 -17.17 14.03 11.86
C ALA A 202 -17.30 12.57 12.31
N CYS A 203 -16.28 11.77 12.04
CA CYS A 203 -16.28 10.33 12.27
C CYS A 203 -15.50 9.98 13.54
N ASP A 204 -15.96 8.94 14.24
CA ASP A 204 -15.13 8.24 15.22
C ASP A 204 -14.23 7.21 14.51
N LEU A 205 -13.41 6.50 15.28
CA LEU A 205 -12.50 5.49 14.74
C LEU A 205 -13.24 4.33 14.07
N VAL A 206 -14.39 3.91 14.61
CA VAL A 206 -15.18 2.80 14.05
C VAL A 206 -15.67 3.19 12.66
N LYS A 207 -16.26 4.38 12.52
CA LYS A 207 -16.75 4.88 11.24
C LYS A 207 -15.62 5.14 10.25
N SER A 208 -14.49 5.65 10.74
CA SER A 208 -13.28 5.84 9.92
C SER A 208 -12.77 4.52 9.37
N ARG A 209 -12.73 3.45 10.17
CA ARG A 209 -12.36 2.10 9.73
C ARG A 209 -13.31 1.55 8.67
N GLU A 210 -14.62 1.75 8.80
CA GLU A 210 -15.59 1.35 7.77
C GLU A 210 -15.32 2.05 6.42
N ILE A 211 -15.19 3.38 6.45
CA ILE A 211 -14.92 4.18 5.25
C ILE A 211 -13.59 3.77 4.62
N PHE A 212 -12.55 3.65 5.44
CA PHE A 212 -11.21 3.30 5.01
C PHE A 212 -11.14 1.90 4.40
N SER A 213 -11.78 0.91 5.02
CA SER A 213 -11.83 -0.47 4.51
C SER A 213 -12.52 -0.53 3.14
N TRP A 214 -13.61 0.22 2.97
CA TRP A 214 -14.27 0.32 1.67
C TRP A 214 -13.38 0.98 0.61
N LEU A 215 -12.71 2.09 0.94
CA LEU A 215 -11.78 2.76 0.01
C LEU A 215 -10.59 1.87 -0.38
N MET A 216 -10.05 1.12 0.57
CA MET A 216 -8.99 0.14 0.32
C MET A 216 -9.47 -0.97 -0.62
N SER A 217 -10.69 -1.48 -0.45
CA SER A 217 -11.24 -2.51 -1.34
C SER A 217 -11.43 -1.99 -2.77
N GLN A 218 -11.81 -0.73 -2.94
CA GLN A 218 -11.86 -0.09 -4.27
C GLN A 218 -10.48 -0.01 -4.90
N THR A 219 -9.45 0.34 -4.11
CA THR A 219 -8.07 0.41 -4.59
C THR A 219 -7.57 -0.97 -5.08
N GLU A 220 -7.92 -2.02 -4.35
CA GLU A 220 -7.57 -3.41 -4.69
C GLU A 220 -8.25 -3.89 -5.98
N GLU A 221 -9.55 -3.59 -6.11
CA GLU A 221 -10.39 -3.97 -7.25
C GLU A 221 -9.96 -3.26 -8.54
N TYR A 222 -9.77 -1.93 -8.49
CA TYR A 222 -9.52 -1.11 -9.67
C TYR A 222 -8.03 -0.78 -9.88
N GLY A 223 -7.15 -1.21 -8.98
CA GLY A 223 -5.70 -0.94 -9.04
C GLY A 223 -5.33 0.55 -8.89
N MET A 224 -6.27 1.39 -8.50
CA MET A 224 -6.10 2.79 -8.12
C MET A 224 -7.21 3.17 -7.15
N GLY A 225 -6.99 4.16 -6.29
CA GLY A 225 -8.04 4.69 -5.43
C GLY A 225 -7.72 6.09 -4.89
N LEU A 226 -8.33 6.44 -3.77
CA LEU A 226 -7.90 7.60 -2.99
C LEU A 226 -6.47 7.35 -2.49
N CYS A 227 -5.62 8.35 -2.68
CA CYS A 227 -4.23 8.30 -2.28
C CYS A 227 -3.98 9.20 -1.08
N ALA A 228 -3.15 8.73 -0.15
CA ALA A 228 -2.60 9.57 0.90
C ALA A 228 -1.69 10.62 0.28
N VAL A 229 -1.83 11.88 0.70
CA VAL A 229 -1.04 13.00 0.22
C VAL A 229 -0.05 13.41 1.30
N PHE A 230 1.24 13.43 0.94
CA PHE A 230 2.33 13.89 1.79
C PHE A 230 2.93 15.17 1.25
N HIS A 231 3.17 16.14 2.13
CA HIS A 231 3.94 17.34 1.79
C HIS A 231 5.43 17.01 1.86
N LYS A 232 6.16 17.21 0.76
CA LYS A 232 7.58 16.81 0.65
C LYS A 232 8.48 17.49 1.67
N GLU A 233 8.43 18.82 1.72
CA GLU A 233 9.29 19.61 2.62
C GLU A 233 8.97 19.35 4.09
N LYS A 234 7.69 19.35 4.46
CA LYS A 234 7.24 19.11 5.84
C LYS A 234 7.26 17.63 6.25
N LYS A 235 7.50 16.72 5.31
CA LYS A 235 7.54 15.26 5.50
C LYS A 235 6.35 14.70 6.31
N ARG A 236 5.15 15.23 6.09
CA ARG A 236 3.94 14.80 6.83
C ARG A 236 2.75 14.56 5.91
N PHE A 237 1.87 13.68 6.36
CA PHE A 237 0.54 13.49 5.79
C PHE A 237 -0.28 14.78 5.92
N ILE A 238 -1.03 15.12 4.87
CA ILE A 238 -1.80 16.38 4.82
C ILE A 238 -3.26 16.22 4.40
N GLY A 239 -3.66 15.01 4.03
CA GLY A 239 -4.93 14.77 3.38
C GLY A 239 -4.88 13.60 2.40
N PHE A 240 -5.96 13.45 1.64
CA PHE A 240 -6.03 12.51 0.53
C PHE A 240 -6.58 13.15 -0.74
N CYS A 241 -6.22 12.57 -1.88
CA CYS A 241 -6.76 12.92 -3.18
C CYS A 241 -6.66 11.70 -4.12
N GLY A 242 -7.67 11.46 -4.95
CA GLY A 242 -7.66 10.34 -5.89
C GLY A 242 -9.04 10.03 -6.44
N ILE A 243 -9.21 8.81 -6.94
CA ILE A 243 -10.46 8.33 -7.53
C ILE A 243 -11.16 7.32 -6.62
N PHE A 244 -12.48 7.31 -6.60
CA PHE A 244 -13.27 6.22 -6.05
C PHE A 244 -14.56 6.03 -6.87
N TRP A 245 -15.24 4.89 -6.70
CA TRP A 245 -16.33 4.47 -7.59
C TRP A 245 -17.66 4.27 -6.87
N PRO A 246 -18.32 5.35 -6.44
CA PRO A 246 -19.61 5.24 -5.78
C PRO A 246 -20.71 4.94 -6.81
N LYS A 247 -21.77 4.30 -6.32
CA LYS A 247 -23.00 4.11 -7.09
C LYS A 247 -23.93 5.32 -6.91
N LEU A 248 -24.21 6.05 -7.99
CA LEU A 248 -25.15 7.17 -8.05
C LEU A 248 -26.22 6.88 -9.11
N ASP A 249 -27.49 7.04 -8.78
CA ASP A 249 -28.62 6.81 -9.69
C ASP A 249 -28.59 5.44 -10.41
N GLY A 250 -28.06 4.42 -9.73
CA GLY A 250 -27.93 3.07 -10.27
C GLY A 250 -26.66 2.81 -11.08
N GLN A 251 -25.85 3.84 -11.36
CA GLN A 251 -24.63 3.76 -12.17
C GLN A 251 -23.37 3.95 -11.32
N ILE A 252 -22.25 3.38 -11.75
CA ILE A 252 -20.96 3.58 -11.09
C ILE A 252 -20.32 4.83 -11.70
N GLU A 253 -20.04 5.82 -10.85
CA GLU A 253 -19.38 7.06 -11.25
C GLU A 253 -17.87 6.97 -11.02
N THR A 254 -17.06 7.63 -11.85
CA THR A 254 -15.61 7.75 -11.60
C THR A 254 -15.35 9.06 -10.88
N GLU A 255 -15.41 9.03 -9.55
CA GLU A 255 -15.42 10.23 -8.72
C GLU A 255 -14.00 10.67 -8.31
N LEU A 256 -13.65 11.91 -8.62
CA LEU A 256 -12.48 12.62 -8.09
C LEU A 256 -12.81 13.20 -6.71
N GLY A 257 -12.18 12.64 -5.69
CA GLY A 257 -12.33 13.04 -4.29
C GLY A 257 -11.07 13.64 -3.69
N PHE A 258 -11.24 14.51 -2.70
CA PHE A 258 -10.15 15.05 -1.89
C PHE A 258 -10.62 15.53 -0.51
N ARG A 259 -9.73 15.43 0.48
CA ARG A 259 -9.85 16.09 1.79
C ARG A 259 -8.47 16.46 2.30
N PHE A 260 -8.35 17.63 2.92
CA PHE A 260 -7.08 18.16 3.41
C PHE A 260 -7.26 18.75 4.80
N SER A 261 -6.24 18.65 5.65
CA SER A 261 -6.28 19.27 6.98
C SER A 261 -6.39 20.80 6.87
N PRO A 262 -7.09 21.48 7.78
CA PRO A 262 -7.39 22.92 7.66
C PRO A 262 -6.15 23.82 7.52
N GLU A 263 -5.04 23.44 8.17
CA GLU A 263 -3.75 24.14 8.10
C GLU A 263 -3.13 24.20 6.68
N TYR A 264 -3.67 23.46 5.71
CA TYR A 264 -3.22 23.40 4.32
C TYR A 264 -4.16 24.04 3.32
N TRP A 265 -5.29 24.56 3.78
CA TRP A 265 -6.25 25.21 2.89
C TRP A 265 -5.71 26.53 2.32
N GLY A 266 -6.20 26.92 1.14
CA GLY A 266 -5.81 28.16 0.47
C GLY A 266 -4.40 28.17 -0.14
N GLN A 267 -3.62 27.09 -0.02
CA GLN A 267 -2.24 27.00 -0.52
C GLN A 267 -2.12 26.38 -1.93
N GLY A 268 -3.27 26.07 -2.57
CA GLY A 268 -3.33 25.43 -3.88
C GLY A 268 -2.97 23.94 -3.89
N LEU A 269 -2.74 23.31 -2.73
CA LEU A 269 -2.29 21.92 -2.64
C LEU A 269 -3.35 20.91 -3.14
N ALA A 270 -4.62 21.13 -2.82
CA ALA A 270 -5.72 20.29 -3.34
C ALA A 270 -5.86 20.39 -4.87
N LYS A 271 -5.57 21.55 -5.45
CA LYS A 271 -5.56 21.74 -6.91
C LYS A 271 -4.39 20.99 -7.54
N GLU A 272 -3.19 21.16 -6.98
CA GLU A 272 -1.99 20.47 -7.44
C GLU A 272 -2.15 18.94 -7.39
N SER A 273 -2.69 18.39 -6.29
CA SER A 273 -2.95 16.96 -6.18
C SER A 273 -4.00 16.47 -7.19
N ALA A 274 -5.11 17.20 -7.32
CA ALA A 274 -6.18 16.84 -8.25
C ALA A 274 -5.71 16.88 -9.70
N GLN A 275 -4.90 17.87 -10.09
CA GLN A 275 -4.33 17.95 -11.45
C GLN A 275 -3.44 16.74 -11.76
N ALA A 276 -2.60 16.31 -10.81
CA ALA A 276 -1.77 15.11 -10.99
C ALA A 276 -2.62 13.84 -11.14
N VAL A 277 -3.68 13.69 -10.34
CA VAL A 277 -4.62 12.57 -10.46
C VAL A 277 -5.35 12.62 -11.82
N MET A 278 -5.87 13.77 -12.23
CA MET A 278 -6.56 13.94 -13.52
C MET A 278 -5.64 13.60 -14.70
N GLN A 279 -4.38 14.04 -14.63
CA GLN A 279 -3.39 13.74 -15.66
C GLN A 279 -3.10 12.23 -15.73
N TYR A 280 -2.90 11.56 -14.59
CA TYR A 280 -2.74 10.10 -14.57
C TYR A 280 -3.95 9.37 -15.14
N MET A 281 -5.16 9.79 -14.79
CA MET A 281 -6.40 9.18 -15.31
C MET A 281 -6.53 9.33 -16.83
N ARG A 282 -6.07 10.46 -17.38
CA ARG A 282 -6.04 10.69 -18.82
C ARG A 282 -4.98 9.82 -19.50
N ASP A 283 -3.74 9.93 -19.04
CA ASP A 283 -2.57 9.44 -19.77
C ASP A 283 -2.40 7.92 -19.61
N GLU A 284 -2.65 7.39 -18.39
CA GLU A 284 -2.38 5.99 -18.05
C GLU A 284 -3.64 5.11 -18.00
N ARG A 285 -4.83 5.73 -17.83
CA ARG A 285 -6.09 5.00 -17.69
C ARG A 285 -7.08 5.26 -18.83
N ASP A 286 -6.70 6.06 -19.82
CA ASP A 286 -7.52 6.50 -20.96
C ASP A 286 -8.94 6.95 -20.57
N THR A 287 -9.08 7.52 -19.37
CA THR A 287 -10.37 7.94 -18.84
C THR A 287 -10.81 9.21 -19.55
N LYS A 288 -12.03 9.22 -20.08
CA LYS A 288 -12.55 10.35 -20.85
C LYS A 288 -13.24 11.40 -20.00
N GLN A 289 -13.82 10.98 -18.88
CA GLN A 289 -14.59 11.85 -18.02
C GLN A 289 -14.44 11.44 -16.56
N LEU A 290 -14.31 12.45 -15.69
CA LEU A 290 -14.41 12.31 -14.24
C LEU A 290 -15.59 13.12 -13.74
N VAL A 291 -16.05 12.81 -12.52
CA VAL A 291 -17.02 13.63 -11.81
C VAL A 291 -16.56 13.99 -10.39
N SER A 292 -17.13 15.02 -9.79
CA SER A 292 -17.08 15.27 -8.35
C SER A 292 -18.49 15.54 -7.86
N MET A 293 -18.89 14.86 -6.78
CA MET A 293 -20.19 15.05 -6.15
C MET A 293 -20.03 16.03 -4.98
N ILE A 294 -20.66 17.21 -5.07
CA ILE A 294 -20.38 18.31 -4.14
C ILE A 294 -21.68 18.81 -3.52
N ASP A 295 -21.71 18.97 -2.19
CA ASP A 295 -22.80 19.67 -1.51
C ASP A 295 -22.91 21.11 -2.05
N PRO A 296 -24.10 21.59 -2.45
CA PRO A 296 -24.29 22.92 -3.03
C PRO A 296 -23.84 24.08 -2.12
N LYS A 297 -23.70 23.86 -0.81
CA LYS A 297 -23.22 24.85 0.15
C LYS A 297 -21.70 24.83 0.31
N ASN A 298 -21.00 23.81 -0.19
CA ASN A 298 -19.55 23.69 -0.08
C ASN A 298 -18.80 24.57 -1.09
N SER A 299 -18.77 25.88 -0.81
CA SER A 299 -18.14 26.88 -1.69
C SER A 299 -16.64 26.63 -1.95
N ARG A 300 -15.94 25.93 -1.05
CA ARG A 300 -14.51 25.61 -1.23
C ARG A 300 -14.31 24.55 -2.30
N SER A 301 -15.08 23.46 -2.24
CA SER A 301 -15.00 22.40 -3.25
C SER A 301 -15.54 22.86 -4.60
N ILE A 302 -16.61 23.67 -4.62
CA ILE A 302 -17.15 24.26 -5.87
C ILE A 302 -16.07 25.08 -6.59
N ARG A 303 -15.44 26.04 -5.89
CA ARG A 303 -14.37 26.84 -6.49
C ARG A 303 -13.21 26.00 -6.99
N LEU A 304 -12.86 24.92 -6.29
CA LEU A 304 -11.81 24.01 -6.74
C LEU A 304 -12.21 23.29 -8.03
N ALA A 305 -13.41 22.68 -8.06
CA ALA A 305 -13.94 21.99 -9.22
C ALA A 305 -13.97 22.90 -10.46
N GLU A 306 -14.51 24.11 -10.34
CA GLU A 306 -14.52 25.10 -11.42
C GLU A 306 -13.09 25.46 -11.87
N SER A 307 -12.16 25.64 -10.94
CA SER A 307 -10.76 25.97 -11.26
C SER A 307 -9.98 24.84 -11.94
N LEU A 308 -10.48 23.61 -11.84
CA LEU A 308 -10.00 22.40 -12.52
C LEU A 308 -10.69 22.21 -13.88
N GLY A 309 -11.59 23.12 -14.28
CA GLY A 309 -12.36 23.04 -15.52
C GLY A 309 -13.70 22.31 -15.39
N GLY A 310 -14.10 21.96 -14.17
CA GLY A 310 -15.35 21.28 -13.88
C GLY A 310 -16.57 22.13 -14.27
N LYS A 311 -17.55 21.49 -14.91
CA LYS A 311 -18.84 22.11 -15.26
C LYS A 311 -19.97 21.35 -14.59
N VAL A 312 -21.03 22.05 -14.20
CA VAL A 312 -22.24 21.40 -13.68
C VAL A 312 -22.82 20.50 -14.78
N LEU A 313 -22.88 19.20 -14.51
CA LEU A 313 -23.54 18.22 -15.37
C LEU A 313 -25.00 18.07 -14.98
N ARG A 314 -25.27 17.96 -13.68
CA ARG A 314 -26.63 17.79 -13.13
C ARG A 314 -26.68 18.08 -11.63
N GLU A 315 -27.88 18.37 -11.17
CA GLU A 315 -28.24 18.39 -9.75
C GLU A 315 -29.05 17.13 -9.46
N THR A 316 -28.74 16.43 -8.36
CA THR A 316 -29.42 15.19 -7.96
C THR A 316 -29.35 15.03 -6.44
N GLU A 317 -29.78 13.88 -5.93
CA GLU A 317 -29.65 13.50 -4.53
C GLU A 317 -28.74 12.29 -4.38
N TYR A 318 -27.89 12.30 -3.36
CA TYR A 318 -27.11 11.15 -2.97
C TYR A 318 -27.42 10.80 -1.51
N LYS A 319 -27.99 9.61 -1.30
CA LYS A 319 -28.49 9.16 0.01
C LYS A 319 -29.46 10.16 0.66
N GLY A 320 -30.32 10.78 -0.14
CA GLY A 320 -31.35 11.73 0.29
C GLY A 320 -30.83 13.14 0.60
N LEU A 321 -29.58 13.45 0.28
CA LEU A 321 -29.03 14.79 0.41
C LEU A 321 -28.74 15.41 -0.97
N PRO A 322 -29.07 16.71 -1.17
CA PRO A 322 -28.87 17.38 -2.44
C PRO A 322 -27.38 17.52 -2.75
N ILE A 323 -27.00 17.18 -3.98
CA ILE A 323 -25.65 17.32 -4.49
C ILE A 323 -25.66 17.94 -5.89
N VAL A 324 -24.57 18.61 -6.23
CA VAL A 324 -24.27 19.07 -7.58
C VAL A 324 -23.13 18.22 -8.13
N VAL A 325 -23.36 17.61 -9.29
CA VAL A 325 -22.35 16.78 -9.98
C VAL A 325 -21.58 17.67 -10.95
N TYR A 326 -20.30 17.87 -10.69
CA TYR A 326 -19.38 18.55 -11.59
C TYR A 326 -18.66 17.52 -12.46
N GLY A 327 -18.65 17.71 -13.78
CA GLY A 327 -17.96 16.86 -14.73
C GLY A 327 -16.71 17.51 -15.29
N TYR A 328 -15.69 16.69 -15.53
CA TYR A 328 -14.41 17.08 -16.13
C TYR A 328 -14.16 16.23 -17.36
N ASP A 329 -14.01 16.86 -18.51
CA ASP A 329 -13.56 16.18 -19.72
C ASP A 329 -12.02 16.11 -19.67
N LEU A 330 -11.48 14.89 -19.68
CA LEU A 330 -10.04 14.65 -19.64
C LEU A 330 -9.46 14.67 -21.05
#